data_AF-A0A1F8C3U7-F1
#
_entry.id   AF-A0A1F8C3U7-F1
#
_cell.length_a   1.000
_cell.length_b   1.000
_cell.length_c   1.000
_cell.angle_alpha   90.00
_cell.angle_beta   90.00
_cell.angle_gamma   90.00
#
_symmetry.space_group_name_H-M   'P 1'
#
loop_
_entity.id
_entity.type
_entity.pdbx_description
1 polymer ?
#
loop_
_entity_poly.entity_id
_entity_poly.type
_entity_poly.pdbx_seq_one_letter_code
_entity_poly.pdbx_strand_id
1 'polypeptide(L)'
;MTAEGIKRGKEVRGRSEDFWSNTRRSALNSTYILAQVLVDCSLPVRISRVATDANGNRLSHDVAIYAEGVGEEALETISDTPELSALLAATEISTVYLGDKLVDCEWDEETKRRIVGLHHAERNRTWKYYARREVNVGEKERYNQWADEDKAKTRRVLGDLRPLRSKDIRQLIEEVVDRELPGILASNTPGV
;
A
#
# COMPACT_ATOMS: atom_id res chain seq x y z
N MET A 1 -9.76 -6.42 -37.42
CA MET A 1 -9.43 -7.71 -36.77
C MET A 1 -9.99 -7.64 -35.37
N THR A 2 -10.74 -8.68 -35.04
CA THR A 2 -11.74 -8.82 -34.00
C THR A 2 -11.15 -9.23 -32.64
N ALA A 3 -11.94 -8.99 -31.60
CA ALA A 3 -11.75 -9.43 -30.23
C ALA A 3 -11.69 -10.97 -30.09
N GLU A 4 -10.85 -11.44 -29.15
CA GLU A 4 -10.87 -12.74 -28.44
C GLU A 4 -9.64 -12.69 -27.51
N GLY A 5 -9.69 -12.81 -26.18
CA GLY A 5 -10.55 -13.64 -25.34
C GLY A 5 -9.60 -14.40 -24.41
N ILE A 6 -9.21 -13.82 -23.27
CA ILE A 6 -8.48 -14.55 -22.22
C ILE A 6 -9.48 -15.49 -21.56
N LYS A 7 -9.64 -16.69 -22.13
CA LYS A 7 -10.37 -17.79 -21.50
C LYS A 7 -9.47 -18.49 -20.50
N ARG A 8 -9.95 -18.52 -19.25
CA ARG A 8 -9.56 -19.40 -18.15
C ARG A 8 -9.20 -20.80 -18.63
N GLY A 9 -7.96 -21.20 -18.40
CA GLY A 9 -7.54 -22.60 -18.34
C GLY A 9 -7.61 -23.08 -16.89
N LYS A 10 -8.53 -24.01 -16.59
CA LYS A 10 -8.49 -24.83 -15.38
C LYS A 10 -7.27 -25.74 -15.45
N GLU A 11 -6.30 -25.57 -14.56
CA GLU A 11 -5.38 -26.64 -14.19
C GLU A 11 -5.29 -26.73 -12.68
N VAL A 12 -5.80 -27.84 -12.15
CA VAL A 12 -5.69 -28.22 -10.74
C VAL A 12 -4.35 -28.89 -10.56
N ARG A 13 -3.37 -28.22 -9.93
CA ARG A 13 -2.19 -28.83 -9.30
C ARG A 13 -1.46 -27.83 -8.39
N GLY A 14 -1.62 -28.04 -7.07
CA GLY A 14 -0.69 -27.58 -6.02
C GLY A 14 -0.66 -26.07 -5.75
N ARG A 15 -1.53 -25.60 -4.85
CA ARG A 15 -1.52 -24.29 -4.15
C ARG A 15 -0.65 -23.22 -4.83
N SER A 16 -1.21 -22.53 -5.83
CA SER A 16 -0.76 -21.16 -6.10
C SER A 16 -1.31 -20.30 -4.97
N GLU A 17 -0.50 -20.08 -3.94
CA GLU A 17 -0.78 -19.04 -2.95
C GLU A 17 -0.76 -17.70 -3.68
N ASP A 18 -1.93 -17.09 -3.90
CA ASP A 18 -2.01 -15.66 -4.12
C ASP A 18 -1.52 -14.99 -2.82
N PHE A 19 -0.30 -14.47 -2.88
CA PHE A 19 0.61 -14.32 -1.73
C PHE A 19 0.90 -12.83 -1.48
N TRP A 20 0.26 -12.23 -0.48
CA TRP A 20 0.58 -10.88 0.04
C TRP A 20 1.77 -10.91 1.01
N SER A 21 2.81 -11.66 0.69
CA SER A 21 3.94 -11.83 1.59
C SER A 21 5.16 -11.15 1.02
N ASN A 22 5.37 -9.96 1.57
CA ASN A 22 6.60 -9.51 2.21
C ASN A 22 6.28 -8.07 2.61
N THR A 23 5.24 -7.93 3.43
CA THR A 23 4.71 -6.61 3.77
C THR A 23 5.50 -6.07 4.93
N ARG A 24 6.14 -4.92 4.73
CA ARG A 24 6.93 -4.29 5.78
C ARG A 24 6.04 -3.97 6.98
N ARG A 25 6.46 -4.41 8.17
CA ARG A 25 5.81 -4.11 9.46
C ARG A 25 6.02 -2.64 9.84
N SER A 26 5.31 -1.75 9.16
CA SER A 26 5.43 -0.30 9.31
C SER A 26 4.08 0.31 9.60
N ALA A 27 4.04 1.24 10.55
CA ALA A 27 2.85 2.05 10.83
C ALA A 27 2.49 3.05 9.71
N LEU A 28 3.22 3.02 8.59
CA LEU A 28 2.94 3.77 7.37
C LEU A 28 2.69 2.85 6.17
N ASN A 29 2.80 1.52 6.30
CA ASN A 29 2.55 0.61 5.17
C ASN A 29 1.05 0.37 5.07
N SER A 30 0.43 0.85 3.99
CA SER A 30 -1.03 0.84 3.83
C SER A 30 -1.61 -0.57 3.75
N THR A 31 -0.94 -1.53 3.12
CA THR A 31 -1.37 -2.94 3.08
C THR A 31 -1.40 -3.55 4.48
N TYR A 32 -0.36 -3.30 5.28
CA TYR A 32 -0.28 -3.79 6.66
C TYR A 32 -1.39 -3.18 7.51
N ILE A 33 -1.65 -1.88 7.37
CA ILE A 33 -2.71 -1.19 8.11
C ILE A 33 -4.09 -1.69 7.67
N LEU A 34 -4.34 -1.85 6.37
CA LEU A 34 -5.59 -2.45 5.86
C LEU A 34 -5.83 -3.82 6.50
N ALA A 35 -4.84 -4.71 6.45
CA ALA A 35 -4.97 -6.03 7.05
C ALA A 35 -5.28 -5.95 8.57
N GLN A 36 -4.70 -4.99 9.29
CA GLN A 36 -5.03 -4.77 10.70
C GLN A 36 -6.48 -4.31 10.88
N VAL A 37 -6.95 -3.36 10.07
CA VAL A 37 -8.33 -2.87 10.11
C VAL A 37 -9.32 -4.00 9.80
N LEU A 38 -9.05 -4.83 8.79
CA LEU A 38 -9.90 -5.97 8.45
C LEU A 38 -9.92 -7.04 9.57
N VAL A 39 -8.80 -7.26 10.26
CA VAL A 39 -8.76 -8.08 11.49
C VAL A 39 -9.65 -7.48 12.57
N ASP A 40 -9.59 -6.16 12.78
CA ASP A 40 -10.41 -5.45 13.76
C ASP A 40 -11.92 -5.53 13.41
N CYS A 41 -12.26 -5.62 12.12
CA CYS A 41 -13.61 -5.90 11.62
C CYS A 41 -14.02 -7.38 11.73
N SER A 42 -13.22 -8.23 12.38
CA SER A 42 -13.48 -9.67 12.55
C SER A 42 -13.57 -10.46 11.24
N LEU A 43 -12.96 -9.97 10.16
CA LEU A 43 -12.83 -10.73 8.92
C LEU A 43 -11.77 -11.84 9.05
N PRO A 44 -11.87 -12.92 8.27
CA PRO A 44 -10.89 -14.01 8.24
C PRO A 44 -9.56 -13.58 7.58
N VAL A 45 -8.86 -12.65 8.24
CA VAL A 45 -7.52 -12.17 7.92
C VAL A 45 -6.60 -12.51 9.09
N ARG A 46 -5.38 -12.96 8.83
CA ARG A 46 -4.38 -13.32 9.83
C ARG A 46 -3.03 -12.73 9.47
N ILE A 47 -2.44 -12.02 10.43
CA ILE A 47 -1.12 -11.42 10.29
C ILE A 47 -0.10 -12.25 11.08
N SER A 48 0.81 -12.93 10.37
CA SER A 48 1.95 -13.62 10.96
C SER A 48 3.12 -12.66 11.17
N ARG A 49 3.64 -12.61 12.39
CA ARG A 49 4.87 -11.83 12.72
C ARG A 49 6.14 -12.38 12.08
N VAL A 50 6.06 -13.51 11.38
CA VAL A 50 7.18 -14.14 10.68
C VAL A 50 6.81 -14.23 9.20
N ALA A 51 7.51 -13.44 8.40
CA ALA A 51 7.59 -13.62 6.94
C ALA A 51 8.87 -14.39 6.59
N THR A 52 8.83 -15.14 5.49
CA THR A 52 9.98 -15.87 4.95
C THR A 52 10.15 -15.59 3.47
N ASP A 53 11.40 -15.46 3.00
CA ASP A 53 11.71 -15.39 1.58
C ASP A 53 11.48 -16.75 0.86
N ALA A 54 11.69 -16.78 -0.46
CA ALA A 54 11.57 -17.99 -1.27
C ALA A 54 12.52 -19.13 -0.86
N ASN A 55 13.55 -18.85 -0.07
CA ASN A 55 14.52 -19.81 0.45
C ASN A 55 14.21 -20.24 1.89
N GLY A 56 13.10 -19.76 2.48
CA GLY A 56 12.70 -20.04 3.86
C GLY A 56 13.42 -19.19 4.92
N ASN A 57 14.20 -18.18 4.52
CA ASN A 57 14.88 -17.29 5.48
C ASN A 57 13.89 -16.29 6.07
N ARG A 58 13.97 -16.09 7.38
CA ARG A 58 13.11 -15.12 8.07
C ARG A 58 13.44 -13.68 7.68
N LEU A 59 12.40 -12.92 7.34
CA LEU A 59 12.48 -11.49 7.09
C LEU A 59 12.13 -10.74 8.37
N SER A 60 13.14 -10.15 9.02
CA SER A 60 13.03 -9.58 10.37
C SER A 60 12.15 -8.34 10.49
N HIS A 61 11.80 -7.70 9.37
CA HIS A 61 11.04 -6.46 9.34
C HIS A 61 9.68 -6.61 8.64
N ASP A 62 9.38 -7.80 8.14
CA ASP A 62 8.20 -8.05 7.31
C ASP A 62 7.24 -9.01 8.02
N VAL A 63 5.98 -8.93 7.64
CA VAL A 63 4.91 -9.83 8.07
C VAL A 63 4.34 -10.56 6.87
N ALA A 64 3.77 -11.73 7.12
CA ALA A 64 2.96 -12.44 6.14
C ALA A 64 1.49 -12.23 6.48
N ILE A 65 0.72 -11.79 5.49
CA ILE A 65 -0.73 -11.58 5.59
C ILE A 65 -1.40 -12.75 4.89
N TYR A 66 -2.31 -13.41 5.60
CA TYR A 66 -3.12 -14.50 5.08
C TYR A 66 -4.59 -14.09 5.16
N ALA A 67 -5.38 -14.38 4.14
CA ALA A 67 -6.81 -14.16 4.17
C ALA A 67 -7.52 -15.28 3.43
N GLU A 68 -8.79 -15.52 3.77
CA GLU A 68 -9.61 -16.57 3.14
C GLU A 68 -11.03 -16.05 2.92
N GLY A 69 -11.67 -16.46 1.83
CA GLY A 69 -13.09 -16.14 1.56
C GLY A 69 -13.34 -14.62 1.59
N VAL A 70 -14.29 -14.18 2.41
CA VAL A 70 -14.67 -12.76 2.49
C VAL A 70 -13.52 -11.84 2.93
N GLY A 71 -12.52 -12.35 3.65
CA GLY A 71 -11.34 -11.56 4.03
C GLY A 71 -10.40 -11.32 2.86
N GLU A 72 -10.29 -12.29 1.94
CA GLU A 72 -9.51 -12.18 0.71
C GLU A 72 -10.18 -11.21 -0.26
N GLU A 73 -11.49 -11.39 -0.49
CA GLU A 73 -12.27 -10.47 -1.33
C GLU A 73 -12.23 -9.02 -0.80
N ALA A 74 -12.29 -8.83 0.52
CA ALA A 74 -12.17 -7.50 1.12
C ALA A 74 -10.77 -6.91 0.92
N LEU A 75 -9.70 -7.70 1.07
CA LEU A 75 -8.34 -7.23 0.80
C LEU A 75 -8.18 -6.79 -0.66
N GLU A 76 -8.65 -7.59 -1.61
CA GLU A 76 -8.54 -7.28 -3.04
C GLU A 76 -9.38 -6.05 -3.41
N THR A 77 -10.68 -6.09 -3.12
CA THR A 77 -11.63 -5.06 -3.52
C THR A 77 -11.25 -3.70 -2.96
N ILE A 78 -10.86 -3.65 -1.67
CA ILE A 78 -10.51 -2.40 -1.02
C ILE A 78 -9.15 -1.89 -1.51
N SER A 79 -8.18 -2.77 -1.79
CA SER A 79 -6.89 -2.39 -2.38
C SER A 79 -7.03 -1.76 -3.77
N ASP A 80 -8.02 -2.20 -4.54
CA ASP A 80 -8.32 -1.69 -5.87
C ASP A 80 -9.12 -0.37 -5.88
N THR A 81 -9.57 0.11 -4.72
CA THR A 81 -10.17 1.46 -4.62
C THR A 81 -9.16 2.54 -5.04
N PRO A 82 -9.61 3.63 -5.67
CA PRO A 82 -8.74 4.75 -6.00
C PRO A 82 -7.96 5.27 -4.78
N GLU A 83 -8.65 5.43 -3.65
CA GLU A 83 -8.10 5.90 -2.39
C GLU A 83 -6.95 5.03 -1.88
N LEU A 84 -7.19 3.72 -1.74
CA LEU A 84 -6.16 2.84 -1.20
C LEU A 84 -5.04 2.62 -2.21
N SER A 85 -5.35 2.54 -3.51
CA SER A 85 -4.33 2.54 -4.57
C SER A 85 -3.41 3.76 -4.50
N ALA A 86 -3.95 4.95 -4.22
CA ALA A 86 -3.15 6.16 -4.05
C ALA A 86 -2.30 6.12 -2.77
N LEU A 87 -2.84 5.67 -1.64
CA LEU A 87 -2.09 5.49 -0.39
C LEU A 87 -0.98 4.43 -0.51
N LEU A 88 -1.23 3.34 -1.23
CA LEU A 88 -0.23 2.32 -1.53
C LEU A 88 0.90 2.92 -2.36
N ALA A 89 0.58 3.60 -3.47
CA ALA A 89 1.57 4.27 -4.30
C ALA A 89 2.36 5.36 -3.56
N ALA A 90 1.76 6.00 -2.56
CA ALA A 90 2.41 7.03 -1.73
C ALA A 90 3.35 6.45 -0.66
N THR A 91 3.11 5.22 -0.19
CA THR A 91 3.87 4.61 0.92
C THR A 91 4.86 3.56 0.45
N GLU A 92 4.64 2.99 -0.73
CA GLU A 92 5.57 2.11 -1.41
C GLU A 92 6.58 2.93 -2.23
N ILE A 93 7.80 2.41 -2.34
CA ILE A 93 8.84 3.02 -3.16
C ILE A 93 8.46 2.77 -4.62
N SER A 94 7.59 3.62 -5.16
CA SER A 94 7.18 3.58 -6.55
C SER A 94 7.74 4.79 -7.29
N THR A 95 8.18 4.59 -8.52
CA THR A 95 8.43 5.68 -9.48
C THR A 95 7.14 6.18 -10.11
N VAL A 96 5.98 5.65 -9.68
CA VAL A 96 4.68 5.95 -10.26
C VAL A 96 4.32 7.39 -9.94
N TYR A 97 3.89 8.11 -10.97
CA TYR A 97 3.35 9.45 -10.81
C TYR A 97 2.02 9.36 -10.06
N LEU A 98 2.00 9.91 -8.84
CA LEU A 98 0.82 9.84 -7.97
C LEU A 98 -0.36 10.67 -8.49
N GLY A 99 -0.12 11.67 -9.35
CA GLY A 99 -1.17 12.57 -9.82
C GLY A 99 -2.32 11.86 -10.53
N ASP A 100 -2.02 10.85 -11.35
CA ASP A 100 -3.05 10.09 -12.07
C ASP A 100 -3.87 9.20 -11.12
N LYS A 101 -3.25 8.72 -10.04
CA LYS A 101 -3.92 7.90 -9.02
C LYS A 101 -4.88 8.69 -8.13
N LEU A 102 -4.73 10.01 -8.06
CA LEU A 102 -5.55 10.87 -7.20
C LEU A 102 -6.77 11.47 -7.92
N VAL A 103 -6.87 11.32 -9.24
CA VAL A 103 -7.97 11.87 -10.06
C VAL A 103 -9.31 11.32 -9.60
N ASP A 104 -9.38 10.01 -9.39
CA ASP A 104 -10.61 9.30 -9.06
C ASP A 104 -10.84 9.15 -7.54
N CYS A 105 -9.96 9.70 -6.69
CA CYS A 105 -10.12 9.67 -5.24
C CYS A 105 -11.22 10.66 -4.79
N GLU A 106 -12.10 10.23 -3.89
CA GLU A 106 -13.16 11.07 -3.33
C GLU A 106 -12.68 12.00 -2.20
N TRP A 107 -11.48 11.78 -1.67
CA TRP A 107 -10.91 12.64 -0.63
C TRP A 107 -10.77 14.10 -1.07
N ASP A 108 -10.89 15.00 -0.08
CA ASP A 108 -10.70 16.43 -0.32
C ASP A 108 -9.27 16.78 -0.78
N GLU A 109 -9.13 17.96 -1.37
CA GLU A 109 -7.85 18.45 -1.90
C GLU A 109 -6.78 18.61 -0.82
N GLU A 110 -7.16 18.87 0.43
CA GLU A 110 -6.20 18.92 1.54
C GLU A 110 -5.58 17.54 1.77
N THR A 111 -6.40 16.51 1.87
CA THR A 111 -6.00 15.12 2.06
C THR A 111 -5.16 14.64 0.90
N LYS A 112 -5.60 14.88 -0.35
CA LYS A 112 -4.82 14.58 -1.56
C LYS A 112 -3.44 15.23 -1.51
N ARG A 113 -3.34 16.52 -1.16
CA ARG A 113 -2.04 17.20 -1.00
C ARG A 113 -1.19 16.58 0.10
N ARG A 114 -1.77 16.20 1.23
CA ARG A 114 -1.03 15.55 2.32
C ARG A 114 -0.51 14.16 1.91
N ILE A 115 -1.22 13.42 1.06
CA ILE A 115 -0.78 12.14 0.47
C ILE A 115 0.39 12.36 -0.50
N VAL A 116 0.31 13.38 -1.37
CA VAL A 116 1.45 13.76 -2.24
C VAL A 116 2.67 14.16 -1.41
N GLY A 117 2.45 14.90 -0.32
CA GLY A 117 3.50 15.23 0.65
C GLY A 117 4.15 14.00 1.28
N LEU A 118 3.33 13.00 1.64
CA LEU A 118 3.79 11.70 2.17
C LEU A 118 4.66 10.96 1.15
N HIS A 119 4.24 10.87 -0.11
CA HIS A 119 5.00 10.22 -1.19
C HIS A 119 6.42 10.79 -1.34
N HIS A 120 6.54 12.12 -1.43
CA HIS A 120 7.86 12.76 -1.50
C HIS A 120 8.66 12.56 -0.21
N ALA A 121 8.01 12.52 0.96
CA ALA A 121 8.70 12.29 2.22
C ALA A 121 9.28 10.87 2.32
N GLU A 122 8.56 9.85 1.87
CA GLU A 122 9.06 8.46 1.82
C GLU A 122 10.19 8.30 0.80
N ARG A 123 10.09 8.94 -0.37
CA ARG A 123 11.19 8.99 -1.33
C ARG A 123 12.44 9.65 -0.76
N ASN A 124 12.29 10.79 -0.06
CA ASN A 124 13.42 11.44 0.63
C ASN A 124 14.11 10.48 1.62
N ARG A 125 13.34 9.75 2.44
CA ARG A 125 13.87 8.78 3.39
C ARG A 125 14.62 7.66 2.68
N THR A 126 14.08 7.19 1.57
CA THR A 126 14.65 6.13 0.74
C THR A 126 15.97 6.54 0.11
N TRP A 127 16.05 7.72 -0.51
CA TRP A 127 17.30 8.23 -1.07
C TRP A 127 18.39 8.41 -0.02
N LYS A 128 18.03 8.91 1.17
CA LYS A 128 18.97 8.99 2.30
C LYS A 128 19.46 7.63 2.76
N TYR A 129 18.60 6.61 2.72
CA TYR A 129 19.00 5.25 3.05
C TYR A 129 20.03 4.73 2.05
N TYR A 130 19.80 4.92 0.74
CA TYR A 130 20.77 4.53 -0.29
C TYR A 130 22.08 5.31 -0.18
N ALA A 131 22.02 6.64 -0.02
CA ALA A 131 23.21 7.49 0.16
C ALA A 131 24.10 7.06 1.34
N ARG A 132 23.51 6.56 2.43
CA ARG A 132 24.26 6.08 3.61
C ARG A 132 25.00 4.76 3.36
N ARG A 133 24.51 3.94 2.44
CA ARG A 133 25.04 2.61 2.13
C ARG A 133 25.94 2.59 0.90
N GLU A 134 25.89 3.67 0.11
CA GLU A 134 26.69 3.82 -1.08
C GLU A 134 28.16 4.14 -0.73
N VAL A 135 29.07 3.45 -1.41
CA VAL A 135 30.53 3.57 -1.27
C VAL A 135 31.09 4.47 -2.37
N ASN A 136 30.49 4.46 -3.56
CA ASN A 136 30.85 5.35 -4.66
C ASN A 136 30.42 6.79 -4.34
N VAL A 137 31.40 7.71 -4.28
CA VAL A 137 31.16 9.11 -3.91
C VAL A 137 30.18 9.81 -4.85
N GLY A 138 30.30 9.60 -6.16
CA GLY A 138 29.42 10.24 -7.16
C GLY A 138 27.97 9.76 -7.06
N GLU A 139 27.76 8.46 -6.85
CA GLU A 139 26.42 7.89 -6.62
C GLU A 139 25.81 8.36 -5.30
N LYS A 140 26.64 8.43 -4.25
CA LYS A 140 26.22 8.98 -2.95
C LYS A 140 25.78 10.43 -3.05
N GLU A 141 26.52 11.27 -3.78
CA GLU A 141 26.15 12.66 -4.04
C GLU A 141 24.84 12.75 -4.81
N ARG A 142 24.65 11.90 -5.83
CA ARG A 142 23.40 11.84 -6.60
C ARG A 142 22.19 11.46 -5.74
N TYR A 143 22.32 10.45 -4.88
CA TYR A 143 21.26 10.09 -3.94
C TYR A 143 20.95 11.22 -2.95
N ASN A 144 21.96 11.93 -2.45
CA ASN A 144 21.74 13.10 -1.58
C ASN A 144 21.01 14.22 -2.32
N GLN A 145 21.35 14.48 -3.59
CA GLN A 145 20.65 15.46 -4.41
C GLN A 145 19.17 15.09 -4.59
N TRP A 146 18.86 13.86 -4.98
CA TRP A 146 17.47 13.39 -5.11
C TRP A 146 16.71 13.46 -3.78
N ALA A 147 17.39 13.16 -2.67
CA ALA A 147 16.81 13.34 -1.35
C ALA A 147 16.41 14.82 -1.13
N ASP A 148 17.32 15.76 -1.35
CA ASP A 148 17.05 17.19 -1.12
C ASP A 148 15.97 17.74 -2.06
N GLU A 149 15.90 17.26 -3.30
CA GLU A 149 14.81 17.58 -4.23
C GLU A 149 13.45 17.11 -3.69
N ASP A 150 13.33 15.85 -3.25
CA ASP A 150 12.08 15.32 -2.69
C ASP A 150 11.72 16.02 -1.36
N LYS A 151 12.72 16.39 -0.54
CA LYS A 151 12.49 17.21 0.67
C LYS A 151 11.92 18.58 0.33
N ALA A 152 12.42 19.23 -0.71
CA ALA A 152 11.90 20.52 -1.18
C ALA A 152 10.48 20.39 -1.75
N LYS A 153 10.21 19.33 -2.52
CA LYS A 153 8.87 19.01 -3.04
C LYS A 153 7.86 18.78 -1.91
N THR A 154 8.20 17.98 -0.89
CA THR A 154 7.34 17.78 0.30
C THR A 154 6.95 19.11 0.93
N ARG A 155 7.92 20.00 1.20
CA ARG A 155 7.65 21.31 1.80
C ARG A 155 6.75 22.18 0.93
N ARG A 156 6.99 22.21 -0.38
CA ARG A 156 6.20 22.99 -1.33
C ARG A 156 4.75 22.51 -1.39
N VAL A 157 4.54 21.19 -1.48
CA VAL A 157 3.20 20.59 -1.58
C VAL A 157 2.40 20.80 -0.31
N LEU A 158 3.02 20.57 0.86
CA LEU A 158 2.35 20.72 2.14
C LEU A 158 2.09 22.20 2.48
N GLY A 159 3.03 23.11 2.20
CA GLY A 159 2.95 24.48 2.68
C GLY A 159 2.84 24.49 4.21
N ASP A 160 1.74 25.05 4.73
CA ASP A 160 1.44 25.08 6.17
C ASP A 160 0.72 23.83 6.68
N LEU A 161 0.36 22.90 5.79
CA LEU A 161 -0.31 21.66 6.17
C LEU A 161 0.64 20.74 6.95
N ARG A 162 0.07 20.03 7.93
CA ARG A 162 0.80 19.02 8.68
C ARG A 162 0.94 17.72 7.86
N PRO A 163 2.12 17.07 7.86
CA PRO A 163 2.27 15.76 7.23
C PRO A 163 1.29 14.72 7.79
N LEU A 164 0.92 13.72 6.98
CA LEU A 164 0.21 12.54 7.47
C LEU A 164 1.08 11.78 8.48
N ARG A 165 0.46 11.37 9.58
CA ARG A 165 1.01 10.45 10.57
C ARG A 165 0.34 9.09 10.45
N SER A 166 0.92 8.09 11.10
CA SER A 166 0.37 6.72 11.13
C SER A 166 -1.12 6.65 11.48
N LYS A 167 -1.55 7.41 12.48
CA LYS A 167 -2.97 7.48 12.87
C LYS A 167 -3.86 8.09 11.79
N ASP A 168 -3.35 9.05 11.03
CA ASP A 168 -4.12 9.72 9.98
C ASP A 168 -4.25 8.76 8.78
N ILE A 169 -3.19 8.00 8.45
CA ILE A 169 -3.25 6.94 7.42
C ILE A 169 -4.23 5.84 7.82
N ARG A 170 -4.20 5.39 9.09
CA ARG A 170 -5.17 4.40 9.57
C ARG A 170 -6.60 4.90 9.46
N GLN A 171 -6.86 6.15 9.85
CA GLN A 171 -8.19 6.74 9.72
C GLN A 171 -8.66 6.77 8.26
N LEU A 172 -7.81 7.20 7.33
CA LEU A 172 -8.16 7.21 5.90
C LEU A 172 -8.48 5.80 5.38
N ILE A 173 -7.77 4.77 5.87
CA ILE A 173 -8.05 3.37 5.51
C ILE A 173 -9.36 2.89 6.13
N GLU A 174 -9.63 3.23 7.40
CA GLU A 174 -10.90 2.93 8.07
C GLU A 174 -12.08 3.56 7.32
N GLU A 175 -11.96 4.81 6.86
CA GLU A 175 -13.00 5.48 6.07
C GLU A 175 -13.34 4.71 4.78
N VAL A 176 -12.33 4.21 4.06
CA VAL A 176 -12.54 3.39 2.86
C VAL A 176 -13.16 2.03 3.24
N VAL A 177 -12.68 1.38 4.29
CA VAL A 177 -13.23 0.10 4.76
C VAL A 177 -14.70 0.26 5.15
N ASP A 178 -15.05 1.29 5.91
CA ASP A 178 -16.42 1.55 6.34
C ASP A 178 -17.36 1.79 5.15
N ARG A 179 -16.86 2.39 4.07
CA ARG A 179 -17.61 2.64 2.83
C ARG A 179 -17.83 1.36 2.02
N GLU A 180 -16.79 0.56 1.80
CA GLU A 180 -16.83 -0.58 0.87
C GLU A 180 -17.29 -1.89 1.52
N LEU A 181 -16.93 -2.12 2.79
CA LEU A 181 -17.16 -3.40 3.46
C LEU A 181 -18.62 -3.85 3.49
N PRO A 182 -19.62 -2.97 3.75
CA PRO A 182 -21.03 -3.39 3.71
C PRO A 182 -21.45 -4.01 2.37
N GLY A 183 -20.94 -3.49 1.25
CA GLY A 183 -21.22 -4.02 -0.08
C GLY A 183 -20.61 -5.41 -0.29
N ILE A 184 -19.37 -5.60 0.17
CA ILE A 184 -18.65 -6.87 0.11
C ILE A 184 -19.31 -7.94 1.00
N LEU A 185 -19.80 -7.57 2.18
CA LEU A 185 -20.51 -8.50 3.05
C LEU A 185 -21.87 -8.91 2.45
N ALA A 186 -22.55 -7.99 1.79
CA ALA A 186 -23.83 -8.26 1.13
C ALA A 186 -23.68 -9.22 -0.06
N SER A 187 -22.61 -9.10 -0.87
CA SER A 187 -22.32 -10.01 -1.99
C SER A 187 -22.01 -11.44 -1.54
N ASN A 188 -21.51 -11.61 -0.30
CA ASN A 188 -21.08 -12.88 0.27
C ASN A 188 -22.12 -13.58 1.15
N THR A 189 -23.30 -12.98 1.35
CA THR A 189 -24.37 -13.60 2.13
C THR A 189 -25.23 -14.47 1.21
N PRO A 190 -25.26 -15.81 1.34
CA PRO A 190 -26.10 -16.65 0.51
C PRO A 190 -27.57 -16.47 0.93
N GLY A 191 -28.37 -15.82 0.08
CA GLY A 191 -29.83 -15.78 0.21
C GLY A 191 -30.40 -14.56 0.94
N VAL A 192 -30.54 -13.47 0.19
CA VAL A 192 -31.82 -12.75 0.08
C VAL A 192 -32.37 -13.03 -1.32
#